data_AF-A0A4P7W0A9-F1
#
_entry.id   AF-A0A4P7W0A9-F1
#
_cell.length_a   1.000
_cell.length_b   1.000
_cell.length_c   1.000
_cell.angle_alpha   90.00
_cell.angle_beta   90.00
_cell.angle_gamma   90.00
#
_symmetry.space_group_name_H-M   'P 1'
#
loop_
_entity.id
_entity.type
_entity.pdbx_description
1 polymer ?
#
loop_
_entity_poly.entity_id
_entity_poly.type
_entity_poly.pdbx_seq_one_letter_code
_entity_poly.pdbx_strand_id
1 'polypeptide(L)'
;MGTHDLRCLSVRQMRHKKAFRQTPQLLRPDKSRYQSHLHILNPSYMRTMKRIASILCAFAVATPALMAFKSTADSTDIKLYDINVAVDEAAAKVRIDIDLDIEKYSVNSEREIIFTPVIVADNLSDSLALDPIVIAGRNRWFHYLRDGELEDPLTPIYRAGKKNAHAVYTREVPFASWMEQSTVEMRAESANCCDAPDRLTGPSPSGNIPLAHIDVTRPAFNPDFVYAPPVDAGPVIKSLSGSAFITFIVNRTELEPDYMINPQELRKIYNSIQYVKDDKDATITHVHIKGFASPEGPYDNNVRLAKGRTETLRRHVRDLYHFPDTVVTSSYDPEDWAGLRNYLTDSLDFPIEHRREIIDIVDGPLGYDARDREIKVRFPKDYAIILKEIYPWLRHSDYTVEYAIKTYTDINEIRHAFETDPTRLRNVDFYTLAQTFPEGSDEYCKVFETAVEVYPDDPMLNLNAANNDMKRGQLDEAQSHLLKAGNTPEAHYARAILAAKRSDYTEAVKRFKAAADAGMDGCDTLINQIGELNTYHPVTYLIKPSSK
;
A
#
# COMPACT_ATOMS: atom_id res chain seq x y z
N MET A 1 -15.17 -49.73 -32.71
CA MET A 1 -13.69 -49.71 -32.63
C MET A 1 -13.32 -48.88 -31.40
N GLY A 2 -12.46 -49.39 -30.50
CA GLY A 2 -11.89 -48.68 -29.34
C GLY A 2 -12.88 -48.18 -28.26
N THR A 3 -13.32 -48.99 -27.28
CA THR A 3 -12.70 -49.18 -25.93
C THR A 3 -12.44 -47.86 -25.19
N HIS A 4 -13.27 -47.44 -24.21
CA HIS A 4 -13.33 -47.91 -22.80
C HIS A 4 -12.03 -47.61 -22.01
N ASP A 5 -12.03 -47.07 -20.78
CA ASP A 5 -13.14 -46.64 -19.90
C ASP A 5 -12.67 -45.56 -18.89
N LEU A 6 -13.62 -44.98 -18.13
CA LEU A 6 -13.43 -43.89 -17.17
C LEU A 6 -13.03 -44.36 -15.75
N ARG A 7 -12.24 -43.55 -15.04
CA ARG A 7 -12.58 -42.88 -13.75
C ARG A 7 -11.34 -42.61 -12.88
N CYS A 8 -11.31 -41.44 -12.25
CA CYS A 8 -10.43 -41.14 -11.13
C CYS A 8 -11.24 -40.39 -10.05
N LEU A 9 -11.25 -40.90 -8.82
CA LEU A 9 -11.72 -40.19 -7.63
C LEU A 9 -10.90 -40.64 -6.40
N SER A 10 -10.77 -39.73 -5.44
CA SER A 10 -9.78 -39.75 -4.37
C SER A 10 -10.25 -40.45 -3.09
N VAL A 11 -9.31 -40.74 -2.17
CA VAL A 11 -9.24 -40.16 -0.80
C VAL A 11 -8.14 -40.83 0.03
N ARG A 12 -7.44 -39.99 0.83
CA ARG A 12 -6.63 -40.26 2.05
C ARG A 12 -6.31 -41.71 2.43
N GLN A 13 -5.05 -41.96 2.81
CA GLN A 13 -4.75 -42.75 4.02
C GLN A 13 -3.71 -42.08 4.93
N MET A 14 -3.96 -42.15 6.24
CA MET A 14 -3.10 -41.62 7.30
C MET A 14 -2.36 -42.75 8.03
N ARG A 15 -1.20 -42.40 8.59
CA ARG A 15 -0.60 -42.90 9.86
C ARG A 15 -0.13 -44.36 9.98
N HIS A 16 1.18 -44.45 10.26
CA HIS A 16 1.92 -45.55 10.88
C HIS A 16 1.31 -46.19 12.15
N LYS A 17 1.56 -47.50 12.30
CA LYS A 17 1.93 -48.30 13.50
C LYS A 17 1.95 -49.78 13.06
N LYS A 18 2.68 -50.77 13.60
CA LYS A 18 3.79 -50.95 14.59
C LYS A 18 4.30 -52.42 14.35
N ALA A 19 5.42 -52.98 14.81
CA ALA A 19 6.55 -52.59 15.68
C ALA A 19 7.72 -53.61 15.47
N PHE A 20 8.68 -53.64 16.41
CA PHE A 20 9.57 -54.76 16.81
C PHE A 20 10.84 -55.01 15.96
N ARG A 21 12.04 -55.24 16.54
CA ARG A 21 12.48 -55.35 17.96
C ARG A 21 14.01 -55.15 18.09
N GLN A 22 14.46 -54.54 19.20
CA GLN A 22 15.80 -54.65 19.84
C GLN A 22 17.12 -54.36 19.08
N THR A 23 17.76 -53.24 19.49
CA THR A 23 19.23 -53.08 19.72
C THR A 23 19.70 -53.92 20.93
N PRO A 24 21.02 -54.18 21.20
CA PRO A 24 22.13 -53.18 21.13
C PRO A 24 23.60 -53.60 20.80
N GLN A 25 24.38 -52.56 20.48
CA GLN A 25 25.79 -52.25 20.86
C GLN A 25 27.05 -52.97 20.30
N LEU A 26 27.97 -52.09 19.83
CA LEU A 26 29.43 -52.03 20.05
C LEU A 26 30.39 -53.09 19.43
N LEU A 27 31.20 -52.67 18.44
CA LEU A 27 32.65 -52.38 18.61
C LEU A 27 33.32 -51.85 17.31
N ARG A 28 34.38 -51.05 17.49
CA ARG A 28 35.40 -50.58 16.51
C ARG A 28 36.78 -51.03 17.06
N PRO A 29 37.93 -50.85 16.37
CA PRO A 29 38.21 -50.57 14.95
C PRO A 29 39.20 -51.61 14.33
N ASP A 30 39.65 -51.41 13.08
CA ASP A 30 41.07 -51.66 12.77
C ASP A 30 41.62 -50.76 11.64
N LYS A 31 42.96 -50.69 11.55
CA LYS A 31 43.78 -49.87 10.65
C LYS A 31 44.48 -50.76 9.63
N SER A 32 44.81 -50.23 8.46
CA SER A 32 46.04 -50.63 7.78
C SER A 32 46.72 -49.44 7.09
N ARG A 33 48.04 -49.38 7.20
CA ARG A 33 48.91 -48.41 6.52
C ARG A 33 49.49 -49.08 5.28
N TYR A 34 49.55 -48.37 4.16
CA TYR A 34 50.52 -48.69 3.11
C TYR A 34 51.85 -48.00 3.43
N GLN A 35 52.94 -48.78 3.42
CA GLN A 35 54.31 -48.27 3.39
C GLN A 35 55.07 -48.89 2.22
N SER A 36 55.99 -48.11 1.68
CA SER A 36 56.74 -48.37 0.46
C SER A 36 57.89 -49.35 0.65
N HIS A 37 58.22 -50.09 -0.43
CA HIS A 37 59.53 -50.71 -0.58
C HIS A 37 60.24 -50.21 -1.83
N LEU A 38 61.56 -50.11 -1.68
CA LEU A 38 62.52 -49.46 -2.55
C LEU A 38 63.24 -50.51 -3.42
N HIS A 39 63.44 -50.24 -4.71
CA HIS A 39 64.47 -50.93 -5.49
C HIS A 39 65.42 -49.93 -6.15
N ILE A 40 66.68 -50.00 -5.73
CA ILE A 40 67.81 -49.23 -6.27
C ILE A 40 68.39 -50.00 -7.45
N LEU A 41 68.72 -49.29 -8.54
CA LEU A 41 69.73 -49.73 -9.51
C LEU A 41 70.75 -48.61 -9.68
N ASN A 42 72.04 -48.98 -9.58
CA ASN A 42 73.19 -48.10 -9.76
C ASN A 42 74.36 -48.97 -10.32
N PRO A 43 75.47 -48.41 -10.83
CA PRO A 43 75.66 -48.38 -12.28
C PRO A 43 76.94 -49.12 -12.73
N SER A 44 77.04 -49.51 -14.01
CA SER A 44 78.33 -49.67 -14.73
C SER A 44 78.17 -50.14 -16.18
N TYR A 45 79.28 -50.01 -16.95
CA TYR A 45 79.53 -50.46 -18.33
C TYR A 45 78.85 -49.68 -19.50
N MET A 46 79.46 -49.54 -20.69
CA MET A 46 80.85 -49.17 -21.09
C MET A 46 80.96 -49.18 -22.63
N ARG A 47 81.48 -48.09 -23.24
CA ARG A 47 82.01 -48.02 -24.65
C ARG A 47 80.95 -48.33 -25.75
N THR A 48 81.06 -48.02 -27.05
CA THR A 48 82.00 -47.33 -27.98
C THR A 48 81.14 -46.94 -29.21
N MET A 49 81.26 -45.84 -29.96
CA MET A 49 82.28 -45.40 -30.95
C MET A 49 81.92 -43.93 -31.32
N LYS A 50 82.81 -42.92 -31.40
CA LYS A 50 83.88 -42.63 -32.38
C LYS A 50 83.43 -42.43 -33.85
N ARG A 51 83.94 -41.32 -34.46
CA ARG A 51 83.88 -40.85 -35.89
C ARG A 51 82.66 -39.94 -36.17
N ILE A 52 82.74 -38.73 -36.75
CA ILE A 52 83.73 -37.98 -37.59
C ILE A 52 83.48 -36.46 -37.29
N ALA A 53 84.43 -35.56 -36.95
CA ALA A 53 85.61 -35.04 -37.68
C ALA A 53 85.23 -34.37 -39.03
N SER A 54 84.94 -33.08 -39.17
CA SER A 54 85.83 -31.94 -38.91
C SER A 54 85.24 -30.71 -39.60
N ILE A 55 85.44 -29.51 -39.07
CA ILE A 55 85.89 -28.31 -39.81
C ILE A 55 86.25 -27.28 -38.73
N LEU A 56 87.48 -26.75 -38.83
CA LEU A 56 88.03 -25.73 -37.95
C LEU A 56 88.57 -24.62 -38.87
N CYS A 57 88.64 -23.40 -38.34
CA CYS A 57 89.21 -22.19 -38.95
C CYS A 57 88.33 -21.44 -39.97
N ALA A 58 87.62 -20.42 -39.47
CA ALA A 58 87.95 -19.03 -39.84
C ALA A 58 87.49 -18.04 -38.76
N PHE A 59 88.32 -17.00 -38.56
CA PHE A 59 88.04 -15.61 -38.14
C PHE A 59 86.58 -15.16 -37.91
N ALA A 60 86.26 -14.15 -37.08
CA ALA A 60 86.95 -13.40 -36.03
C ALA A 60 85.92 -12.40 -35.44
N VAL A 61 86.13 -11.90 -34.21
CA VAL A 61 85.40 -10.76 -33.59
C VAL A 61 83.87 -10.81 -33.70
N ALA A 62 83.22 -11.43 -32.72
CA ALA A 62 81.88 -11.00 -32.28
C ALA A 62 81.84 -11.07 -30.76
N THR A 63 81.62 -9.92 -30.12
CA THR A 63 81.28 -9.84 -28.69
C THR A 63 80.04 -10.70 -28.41
N PRO A 64 80.02 -11.54 -27.37
CA PRO A 64 78.75 -12.03 -26.85
C PRO A 64 78.04 -10.83 -26.22
N ALA A 65 77.21 -10.16 -27.02
CA ALA A 65 76.12 -9.39 -26.48
C ALA A 65 75.27 -10.38 -25.69
N LEU A 66 75.36 -10.35 -24.36
CA LEU A 66 74.32 -10.92 -23.52
C LEU A 66 73.03 -10.19 -23.91
N MET A 67 72.23 -10.81 -24.77
CA MET A 67 70.80 -10.52 -24.79
C MET A 67 70.30 -10.95 -23.42
N ALA A 68 70.25 -9.98 -22.50
CA ALA A 68 69.46 -10.10 -21.31
C ALA A 68 68.02 -10.32 -21.79
N PHE A 69 67.56 -11.58 -21.73
CA PHE A 69 66.15 -11.89 -21.73
C PHE A 69 65.57 -11.13 -20.54
N LYS A 70 64.99 -9.95 -20.79
CA LYS A 70 64.06 -9.35 -19.85
C LYS A 70 62.91 -10.33 -19.74
N SER A 71 62.90 -11.13 -18.68
CA SER A 71 61.68 -11.78 -18.21
C SER A 71 60.71 -10.66 -17.88
N THR A 72 59.80 -10.37 -18.81
CA THR A 72 58.58 -9.63 -18.50
C THR A 72 57.87 -10.45 -17.44
N ALA A 73 57.80 -9.92 -16.21
CA ALA A 73 56.97 -10.50 -15.18
C ALA A 73 55.52 -10.50 -15.66
N ASP A 74 54.82 -11.61 -15.45
CA ASP A 74 53.40 -11.72 -15.81
C ASP A 74 52.59 -10.70 -14.99
N SER A 75 51.55 -10.14 -15.61
CA SER A 75 50.70 -9.14 -14.96
C SER A 75 49.80 -9.81 -13.92
N THR A 76 50.19 -9.73 -12.65
CA THR A 76 49.46 -10.35 -11.53
C THR A 76 48.14 -9.66 -11.19
N ASP A 77 48.04 -8.35 -11.41
CA ASP A 77 46.84 -7.58 -11.08
C ASP A 77 45.89 -7.49 -12.26
N ILE A 78 44.59 -7.63 -11.98
CA ILE A 78 43.49 -7.46 -12.94
C ILE A 78 43.51 -6.04 -13.56
N LYS A 79 43.41 -5.94 -14.89
CA LYS A 79 43.34 -4.68 -15.62
C LYS A 79 41.90 -4.39 -16.05
N LEU A 80 41.05 -4.18 -15.04
CA LEU A 80 39.64 -3.88 -15.21
C LEU A 80 39.44 -2.53 -15.91
N TYR A 81 38.58 -2.49 -16.93
CA TYR A 81 38.15 -1.29 -17.65
C TYR A 81 36.74 -0.86 -17.26
N ASP A 82 35.84 -1.82 -17.06
CA ASP A 82 34.49 -1.60 -16.55
C ASP A 82 33.96 -2.84 -15.83
N ILE A 83 32.98 -2.64 -14.94
CA ILE A 83 32.25 -3.73 -14.29
C ILE A 83 30.82 -3.28 -13.99
N ASN A 84 29.85 -4.15 -14.27
CA ASN A 84 28.48 -4.00 -13.83
C ASN A 84 27.97 -5.34 -13.29
N VAL A 85 27.46 -5.32 -12.05
CA VAL A 85 26.74 -6.45 -11.46
C VAL A 85 25.32 -5.98 -11.16
N ALA A 86 24.35 -6.74 -11.62
CA ALA A 86 22.92 -6.45 -11.42
C ALA A 86 22.21 -7.70 -10.90
N VAL A 87 21.45 -7.53 -9.83
CA VAL A 87 20.59 -8.57 -9.25
C VAL A 87 19.14 -8.20 -9.54
N ASP A 88 18.43 -9.10 -10.22
CA ASP A 88 16.99 -9.02 -10.44
C ASP A 88 16.30 -10.01 -9.50
N GLU A 89 15.86 -9.51 -8.35
CA GLU A 89 15.14 -10.28 -7.33
C GLU A 89 13.83 -10.88 -7.89
N ALA A 90 13.15 -10.17 -8.81
CA ALA A 90 11.84 -10.57 -9.33
C ALA A 90 11.97 -11.64 -10.44
N ALA A 91 13.01 -11.57 -11.27
CA ALA A 91 13.33 -12.60 -12.26
C ALA A 91 14.21 -13.74 -11.69
N ALA A 92 14.65 -13.64 -10.43
CA ALA A 92 15.59 -14.54 -9.77
C ALA A 92 16.88 -14.75 -10.59
N LYS A 93 17.56 -13.65 -10.94
CA LYS A 93 18.76 -13.66 -11.80
C LYS A 93 19.86 -12.73 -11.28
N VAL A 94 21.11 -13.14 -11.50
CA VAL A 94 22.29 -12.26 -11.39
C VAL A 94 22.93 -12.13 -12.75
N ARG A 95 23.15 -10.89 -13.19
CA ARG A 95 23.93 -10.56 -14.37
C ARG A 95 25.28 -9.97 -13.95
N ILE A 96 26.34 -10.46 -14.57
CA ILE A 96 27.72 -10.01 -14.37
C ILE A 96 28.27 -9.61 -15.74
N ASP A 97 28.58 -8.32 -15.89
CA ASP A 97 29.33 -7.75 -17.00
C ASP A 97 30.72 -7.33 -16.51
N ILE A 98 31.79 -7.81 -17.15
CA ILE A 98 33.18 -7.49 -16.83
C ILE A 98 33.89 -7.10 -18.13
N ASP A 99 34.62 -6.00 -18.15
CA ASP A 99 35.47 -5.59 -19.26
C ASP A 99 36.94 -5.53 -18.80
N LEU A 100 37.80 -6.35 -19.41
CA LEU A 100 39.25 -6.35 -19.17
C LEU A 100 40.01 -5.70 -20.33
N ASP A 101 40.86 -4.73 -20.01
CA ASP A 101 41.75 -4.05 -20.98
C ASP A 101 42.94 -4.95 -21.32
N ILE A 102 42.85 -5.65 -22.45
CA ILE A 102 43.85 -6.64 -22.92
C ILE A 102 45.16 -5.96 -23.36
N GLU A 103 45.13 -4.69 -23.76
CA GLU A 103 46.35 -3.94 -24.11
C GLU A 103 47.25 -3.73 -22.88
N LYS A 104 46.65 -3.52 -21.69
CA LYS A 104 47.38 -3.33 -20.42
C LYS A 104 47.99 -4.63 -19.84
N TYR A 105 47.72 -5.81 -20.39
CA TYR A 105 48.31 -7.07 -19.92
C TYR A 105 49.65 -7.39 -20.59
N SER A 106 50.68 -7.66 -19.78
CA SER A 106 51.94 -8.30 -20.17
C SER A 106 51.98 -9.73 -19.63
N VAL A 107 52.23 -10.70 -20.51
CA VAL A 107 52.34 -12.14 -20.20
C VAL A 107 53.52 -12.71 -20.98
N ASN A 108 54.33 -13.55 -20.33
CA ASN A 108 55.44 -14.29 -20.93
C ASN A 108 54.97 -15.06 -22.18
N SER A 109 55.81 -15.15 -23.21
CA SER A 109 55.43 -15.75 -24.50
C SER A 109 54.88 -17.17 -24.41
N GLU A 110 55.34 -17.98 -23.45
CA GLU A 110 54.94 -19.40 -23.28
C GLU A 110 53.89 -19.62 -22.17
N ARG A 111 53.44 -18.57 -21.48
CA ARG A 111 52.46 -18.64 -20.39
C ARG A 111 51.11 -18.05 -20.80
N GLU A 112 50.12 -18.29 -19.96
CA GLU A 112 48.83 -17.63 -19.98
C GLU A 112 48.35 -17.29 -18.57
N ILE A 113 47.35 -16.41 -18.51
CA ILE A 113 46.59 -16.12 -17.30
C ILE A 113 45.13 -16.48 -17.57
N ILE A 114 44.56 -17.30 -16.69
CA ILE A 114 43.16 -17.74 -16.72
C ILE A 114 42.43 -16.95 -15.64
N PHE A 115 41.47 -16.14 -16.05
CA PHE A 115 40.62 -15.34 -15.19
C PHE A 115 39.23 -15.98 -15.12
N THR A 116 38.92 -16.63 -14.01
CA THR A 116 37.62 -17.27 -13.77
C THR A 116 36.80 -16.41 -12.80
N PRO A 117 35.69 -15.78 -13.22
CA PRO A 117 34.75 -15.16 -12.30
C PRO A 117 34.13 -16.22 -11.39
N VAL A 118 34.03 -15.96 -10.10
CA VAL A 118 33.42 -16.86 -9.10
C VAL A 118 32.50 -16.05 -8.21
N ILE A 119 31.24 -16.47 -8.07
CA ILE A 119 30.35 -15.97 -7.02
C ILE A 119 30.59 -16.84 -5.78
N VAL A 120 30.91 -16.23 -4.65
CA VAL A 120 31.22 -16.96 -3.40
C VAL A 120 30.32 -16.43 -2.28
N ALA A 121 29.61 -17.31 -1.58
CA ALA A 121 28.84 -16.92 -0.40
C ALA A 121 29.78 -16.39 0.71
N ASP A 122 29.40 -15.33 1.42
CA ASP A 122 30.29 -14.71 2.42
C ASP A 122 30.64 -15.64 3.59
N ASN A 123 29.72 -16.56 3.90
CA ASN A 123 29.90 -17.63 4.89
C ASN A 123 30.71 -18.85 4.36
N LEU A 124 31.16 -18.80 3.10
CA LEU A 124 31.87 -19.85 2.36
C LEU A 124 31.10 -21.19 2.24
N SER A 125 29.77 -21.17 2.34
CA SER A 125 28.92 -22.37 2.27
C SER A 125 28.76 -22.95 0.85
N ASP A 126 28.80 -22.10 -0.17
CA ASP A 126 28.70 -22.49 -1.58
C ASP A 126 29.44 -21.48 -2.47
N SER A 127 29.74 -21.87 -3.70
CA SER A 127 30.38 -21.02 -4.71
C SER A 127 30.08 -21.50 -6.13
N LEU A 128 29.87 -20.55 -7.05
CA LEU A 128 29.65 -20.81 -8.47
C LEU A 128 30.79 -20.22 -9.29
N ALA A 129 31.66 -21.07 -9.82
CA ALA A 129 32.64 -20.68 -10.83
C ALA A 129 31.96 -20.59 -12.20
N LEU A 130 32.22 -19.50 -12.93
CA LEU A 130 31.68 -19.24 -14.27
C LEU A 130 32.72 -19.56 -15.34
N ASP A 131 32.36 -19.36 -16.61
CA ASP A 131 33.26 -19.60 -17.74
C ASP A 131 34.51 -18.69 -17.66
N PRO A 132 35.73 -19.19 -17.96
CA PRO A 132 36.96 -18.43 -17.82
C PRO A 132 37.30 -17.57 -19.04
N ILE A 133 38.02 -16.46 -18.80
CA ILE A 133 38.65 -15.62 -19.81
C ILE A 133 40.15 -15.95 -19.83
N VAL A 134 40.70 -16.33 -20.98
CA VAL A 134 42.13 -16.69 -21.10
C VAL A 134 42.91 -15.57 -21.78
N ILE A 135 43.99 -15.11 -21.14
CA ILE A 135 44.92 -14.12 -21.69
C ILE A 135 46.26 -14.80 -21.96
N ALA A 136 46.48 -15.19 -23.21
CA ALA A 136 47.64 -15.93 -23.66
C ALA A 136 48.82 -15.02 -24.06
N GLY A 137 50.03 -15.44 -23.70
CA GLY A 137 51.28 -14.91 -24.23
C GLY A 137 51.44 -15.16 -25.73
N ARG A 138 52.46 -14.54 -26.34
CA ARG A 138 52.64 -14.54 -27.80
C ARG A 138 52.66 -15.93 -28.44
N ASN A 139 53.47 -16.86 -27.93
CA ASN A 139 53.65 -18.17 -28.55
C ASN A 139 52.49 -19.09 -28.19
N ARG A 140 52.02 -19.03 -26.94
CA ARG A 140 50.82 -19.73 -26.47
C ARG A 140 49.57 -19.38 -27.30
N TRP A 141 49.35 -18.10 -27.60
CA TRP A 141 48.32 -17.65 -28.56
C TRP A 141 48.44 -18.33 -29.93
N PHE A 142 49.65 -18.43 -30.47
CA PHE A 142 49.89 -19.10 -31.75
C PHE A 142 49.75 -20.63 -31.67
N HIS A 143 49.81 -21.25 -30.50
CA HIS A 143 49.39 -22.65 -30.33
C HIS A 143 47.88 -22.78 -30.50
N TYR A 144 47.09 -22.06 -29.70
CA TYR A 144 45.62 -22.04 -29.85
C TYR A 144 45.13 -21.73 -31.26
N LEU A 145 45.79 -20.80 -31.98
CA LEU A 145 45.48 -20.50 -33.38
C LEU A 145 45.77 -21.67 -34.35
N ARG A 146 46.77 -22.50 -34.08
CA ARG A 146 47.12 -23.68 -34.89
C ARG A 146 46.25 -24.88 -34.58
N ASP A 147 45.88 -25.03 -33.31
CA ASP A 147 45.12 -26.17 -32.80
C ASP A 147 43.59 -25.97 -32.95
N GLY A 148 43.16 -24.76 -33.31
CA GLY A 148 41.76 -24.43 -33.65
C GLY A 148 40.90 -23.99 -32.47
N GLU A 149 41.50 -23.80 -31.30
CA GLU A 149 40.78 -23.63 -30.02
C GLU A 149 40.30 -22.18 -29.77
N LEU A 150 40.65 -21.23 -30.64
CA LEU A 150 40.20 -19.83 -30.54
C LEU A 150 38.71 -19.61 -30.85
N GLU A 151 38.02 -20.63 -31.38
CA GLU A 151 36.61 -20.55 -31.79
C GLU A 151 35.63 -21.05 -30.70
N ASP A 152 36.12 -21.50 -29.53
CA ASP A 152 35.26 -21.90 -28.41
C ASP A 152 34.48 -20.69 -27.82
N PRO A 153 33.14 -20.65 -27.90
CA PRO A 153 32.34 -19.56 -27.34
C PRO A 153 32.29 -19.55 -25.80
N LEU A 154 32.68 -20.65 -25.16
CA LEU A 154 32.72 -20.76 -23.70
C LEU A 154 34.04 -20.22 -23.13
N THR A 155 35.16 -20.47 -23.81
CA THR A 155 36.51 -20.06 -23.35
C THR A 155 37.11 -18.98 -24.25
N PRO A 156 36.66 -17.71 -24.16
CA PRO A 156 37.20 -16.65 -25.01
C PRO A 156 38.68 -16.39 -24.69
N ILE A 157 39.54 -16.69 -25.66
CA ILE A 157 40.99 -16.50 -25.58
C ILE A 157 41.37 -15.15 -26.20
N TYR A 158 42.25 -14.43 -25.53
CA TYR A 158 42.80 -13.15 -25.94
C TYR A 158 44.33 -13.17 -25.95
N ARG A 159 44.94 -12.39 -26.83
CA ARG A 159 46.40 -12.22 -26.86
C ARG A 159 46.82 -11.02 -26.03
N ALA A 160 47.66 -11.24 -25.02
CA ALA A 160 48.24 -10.17 -24.18
C ALA A 160 48.90 -9.05 -25.02
N GLY A 161 48.65 -7.79 -24.65
CA GLY A 161 49.23 -6.62 -25.29
C GLY A 161 48.72 -6.35 -26.71
N LYS A 162 47.58 -6.94 -27.10
CA LYS A 162 46.91 -6.62 -28.37
C LYS A 162 46.27 -5.24 -28.26
N LYS A 163 46.68 -4.31 -29.15
CA LYS A 163 46.19 -2.92 -29.11
C LYS A 163 44.68 -2.82 -29.30
N ASN A 164 44.06 -1.89 -28.58
CA ASN A 164 42.62 -1.62 -28.57
C ASN A 164 41.76 -2.89 -28.39
N ALA A 165 42.26 -3.88 -27.65
CA ALA A 165 41.54 -5.13 -27.40
C ALA A 165 40.95 -5.13 -25.99
N HIS A 166 39.68 -5.53 -25.92
CA HIS A 166 38.92 -5.66 -24.68
C HIS A 166 38.34 -7.07 -24.60
N ALA A 167 38.33 -7.65 -23.41
CA ALA A 167 37.55 -8.84 -23.12
C ALA A 167 36.24 -8.43 -22.44
N VAL A 168 35.22 -8.19 -23.26
CA VAL A 168 33.85 -7.93 -22.80
C VAL A 168 33.20 -9.27 -22.49
N TYR A 169 32.98 -9.52 -21.22
CA TYR A 169 32.38 -10.72 -20.67
C TYR A 169 31.00 -10.40 -20.10
N THR A 170 29.98 -11.12 -20.56
CA THR A 170 28.63 -11.07 -19.99
C THR A 170 28.17 -12.48 -19.67
N ARG A 171 27.70 -12.69 -18.44
CA ARG A 171 26.98 -13.90 -18.01
C ARG A 171 25.77 -13.53 -17.18
N GLU A 172 24.72 -14.34 -17.32
CA GLU A 172 23.50 -14.28 -16.54
C GLU A 172 23.28 -15.67 -15.95
N VAL A 173 23.07 -15.75 -14.63
CA VAL A 173 22.88 -17.00 -13.90
C VAL A 173 21.64 -16.92 -13.00
N PRO A 174 20.98 -18.06 -12.69
CA PRO A 174 19.92 -18.08 -11.69
C PRO A 174 20.42 -17.62 -10.32
N PHE A 175 19.68 -16.74 -9.67
CA PHE A 175 19.93 -16.31 -8.30
C PHE A 175 19.51 -17.43 -7.33
N ALA A 176 20.45 -17.91 -6.51
CA ALA A 176 20.21 -18.88 -5.47
C ALA A 176 20.23 -18.21 -4.09
N SER A 177 19.54 -18.76 -3.09
CA SER A 177 19.43 -18.13 -1.76
C SER A 177 20.76 -17.96 -1.03
N TRP A 178 21.79 -18.76 -1.34
CA TRP A 178 23.14 -18.54 -0.79
C TRP A 178 23.84 -17.31 -1.38
N MET A 179 23.37 -16.79 -2.52
CA MET A 179 23.89 -15.57 -3.14
C MET A 179 23.35 -14.29 -2.49
N GLU A 180 22.38 -14.38 -1.57
CA GLU A 180 21.77 -13.24 -0.88
C GLU A 180 22.81 -12.34 -0.19
N GLN A 181 23.85 -12.95 0.37
CA GLN A 181 25.05 -12.29 0.89
C GLN A 181 26.28 -12.99 0.31
N SER A 182 26.81 -12.43 -0.76
CA SER A 182 27.89 -13.03 -1.54
C SER A 182 28.83 -12.01 -2.15
N THR A 183 29.98 -12.47 -2.62
CA THR A 183 30.95 -11.64 -3.32
C THR A 183 31.24 -12.22 -4.70
N VAL A 184 31.13 -11.38 -5.73
CA VAL A 184 31.68 -11.66 -7.06
C VAL A 184 33.18 -11.41 -7.01
N GLU A 185 33.94 -12.46 -7.20
CA GLU A 185 35.39 -12.49 -7.17
C GLU A 185 35.96 -12.92 -8.52
N MET A 186 37.24 -12.66 -8.73
CA MET A 186 38.02 -13.18 -9.84
C MET A 186 39.10 -14.13 -9.30
N ARG A 187 38.98 -15.42 -9.63
CA ARG A 187 40.07 -16.38 -9.47
C ARG A 187 41.04 -16.18 -10.63
N ALA A 188 42.31 -15.97 -10.32
CA ALA A 188 43.36 -15.80 -11.30
C ALA A 188 44.36 -16.96 -11.18
N GLU A 189 44.67 -17.60 -12.29
CA GLU A 189 45.57 -18.75 -12.36
C GLU A 189 46.55 -18.54 -13.52
N SER A 190 47.81 -18.94 -13.38
CA SER A 190 48.80 -18.81 -14.45
C SER A 190 49.29 -20.18 -14.88
N ALA A 191 49.15 -20.49 -16.17
CA ALA A 191 49.47 -21.80 -16.73
C ALA A 191 50.56 -21.72 -17.80
N ASN A 192 51.09 -22.88 -18.15
CA ASN A 192 51.94 -23.09 -19.32
C ASN A 192 51.51 -24.39 -20.02
N CYS A 193 52.20 -24.79 -21.09
CA CYS A 193 51.82 -25.96 -21.91
C CYS A 193 51.95 -27.34 -21.21
N CYS A 194 52.61 -27.44 -20.06
CA CYS A 194 53.02 -28.71 -19.45
C CYS A 194 52.71 -28.87 -17.96
N ASP A 195 52.48 -27.76 -17.24
CA ASP A 195 52.19 -27.75 -15.81
C ASP A 195 50.71 -27.46 -15.53
N ALA A 196 50.22 -27.88 -14.37
CA ALA A 196 48.91 -27.47 -13.87
C ALA A 196 48.89 -25.95 -13.58
N PRO A 197 47.75 -25.25 -13.72
CA PRO A 197 47.68 -23.81 -13.45
C PRO A 197 48.09 -23.45 -12.01
N ASP A 198 49.04 -22.53 -11.88
CA ASP A 198 49.47 -21.95 -10.60
C ASP A 198 48.46 -20.89 -10.13
N ARG A 199 47.79 -21.09 -9.00
CA ARG A 199 46.83 -20.11 -8.47
C ARG A 199 47.53 -18.84 -7.96
N LEU A 200 47.13 -17.68 -8.45
CA LEU A 200 47.55 -16.38 -7.94
C LEU A 200 46.70 -16.00 -6.72
N THR A 201 47.36 -15.74 -5.58
CA THR A 201 46.68 -15.41 -4.33
C THR A 201 46.12 -13.99 -4.35
N GLY A 202 44.80 -13.85 -4.33
CA GLY A 202 44.12 -12.59 -4.07
C GLY A 202 43.83 -12.35 -2.57
N PRO A 203 43.37 -11.13 -2.20
CA PRO A 203 43.20 -10.72 -0.80
C PRO A 203 41.95 -11.25 -0.10
N SER A 204 41.01 -11.91 -0.79
CA SER A 204 39.78 -12.40 -0.15
C SER A 204 40.00 -13.71 0.64
N PRO A 205 39.09 -14.08 1.56
CA PRO A 205 39.20 -15.32 2.34
C PRO A 205 39.25 -16.61 1.51
N SER A 206 38.64 -16.59 0.31
CA SER A 206 38.70 -17.72 -0.63
C SER A 206 40.07 -17.82 -1.35
N GLY A 207 40.87 -16.74 -1.32
CA GLY A 207 42.12 -16.57 -2.07
C GLY A 207 41.98 -15.93 -3.45
N ASN A 208 40.86 -15.24 -3.73
CA ASN A 208 40.57 -14.58 -5.01
C ASN A 208 40.68 -13.03 -4.92
N ILE A 209 40.53 -12.36 -6.06
CA ILE A 209 40.46 -10.89 -6.15
C ILE A 209 38.97 -10.47 -6.05
N PRO A 210 38.53 -9.80 -4.98
CA PRO A 210 37.14 -9.37 -4.85
C PRO A 210 36.82 -8.22 -5.83
N LEU A 211 35.67 -8.29 -6.51
CA LEU A 211 35.23 -7.29 -7.48
C LEU A 211 34.01 -6.49 -7.01
N ALA A 212 32.95 -7.18 -6.60
CA ALA A 212 31.71 -6.57 -6.11
C ALA A 212 31.05 -7.46 -5.06
N HIS A 213 30.55 -6.86 -4.00
CA HIS A 213 29.75 -7.52 -2.97
C HIS A 213 28.26 -7.35 -3.28
N ILE A 214 27.50 -8.42 -3.10
CA ILE A 214 26.04 -8.49 -3.22
C ILE A 214 25.48 -8.68 -1.81
N ASP A 215 24.60 -7.77 -1.39
CA ASP A 215 23.74 -7.95 -0.21
C ASP A 215 22.32 -7.55 -0.58
N VAL A 216 21.41 -8.51 -0.69
CA VAL A 216 19.99 -8.23 -1.01
C VAL A 216 19.15 -7.95 0.25
N THR A 217 19.77 -7.90 1.43
CA THR A 217 19.10 -7.67 2.71
C THR A 217 18.65 -6.21 2.83
N ARG A 218 17.42 -5.92 2.39
CA ARG A 218 16.83 -4.58 2.51
C ARG A 218 16.75 -4.14 3.98
N PRO A 219 17.12 -2.88 4.31
CA PRO A 219 16.90 -2.30 5.63
C PRO A 219 15.43 -2.43 6.07
N ALA A 220 15.21 -2.82 7.32
CA ALA A 220 13.87 -3.02 7.85
C ALA A 220 13.21 -1.68 8.22
N PHE A 221 12.07 -1.39 7.61
CA PHE A 221 11.20 -0.26 7.98
C PHE A 221 9.84 -0.77 8.45
N ASN A 222 9.76 -1.03 9.76
CA ASN A 222 8.58 -1.55 10.43
C ASN A 222 8.13 -0.54 11.51
N PRO A 223 7.47 0.58 11.12
CA PRO A 223 6.93 1.53 12.08
C PRO A 223 5.70 0.96 12.78
N ASP A 224 5.55 1.24 14.07
CA ASP A 224 4.30 1.00 14.80
C ASP A 224 3.21 1.98 14.33
N PHE A 225 1.95 1.56 14.38
CA PHE A 225 0.82 2.44 14.08
C PHE A 225 0.32 3.11 15.36
N VAL A 226 0.07 4.42 15.31
CA VAL A 226 -0.40 5.19 16.47
C VAL A 226 -1.87 5.54 16.29
N TYR A 227 -2.72 4.93 17.12
CA TYR A 227 -4.15 5.16 17.17
C TYR A 227 -4.49 6.21 18.23
N ALA A 228 -5.49 7.05 17.94
CA ALA A 228 -5.90 8.14 18.83
C ALA A 228 -7.42 8.14 19.09
N PRO A 229 -7.89 8.40 20.32
CA PRO A 229 -9.31 8.51 20.60
C PRO A 229 -9.91 9.77 19.93
N PRO A 230 -11.13 9.71 19.39
CA PRO A 230 -11.83 10.90 18.92
C PRO A 230 -12.24 11.81 20.09
N VAL A 231 -12.41 13.09 19.79
CA VAL A 231 -13.01 14.06 20.72
C VAL A 231 -14.50 13.78 20.80
N ASP A 232 -15.05 13.60 22.00
CA ASP A 232 -16.48 13.28 22.20
C ASP A 232 -17.38 14.29 21.48
N ALA A 233 -18.13 13.80 20.48
CA ALA A 233 -19.08 14.60 19.72
C ALA A 233 -20.30 15.05 20.55
N GLY A 234 -20.44 14.53 21.77
CA GLY A 234 -21.59 14.78 22.64
C GLY A 234 -22.72 13.78 22.42
N PRO A 235 -23.94 14.06 22.89
CA PRO A 235 -25.07 13.14 22.75
C PRO A 235 -25.50 13.01 21.28
N VAL A 236 -25.83 11.79 20.85
CA VAL A 236 -26.42 11.56 19.53
C VAL A 236 -27.83 12.13 19.52
N ILE A 237 -28.06 13.18 18.73
CA ILE A 237 -29.38 13.77 18.49
C ILE A 237 -29.92 13.26 17.16
N LYS A 238 -31.15 12.76 17.17
CA LYS A 238 -31.91 12.35 15.98
C LYS A 238 -33.21 13.14 15.89
N SER A 239 -33.81 13.18 14.70
CA SER A 239 -35.08 13.84 14.46
C SER A 239 -36.02 12.98 13.60
N LEU A 240 -37.32 13.10 13.87
CA LEU A 240 -38.40 12.60 13.00
C LEU A 240 -39.24 13.80 12.56
N SER A 241 -39.41 13.97 11.25
CA SER A 241 -40.22 15.05 10.68
C SER A 241 -41.36 14.53 9.82
N GLY A 242 -42.44 15.30 9.72
CA GLY A 242 -43.57 15.01 8.86
C GLY A 242 -44.57 16.17 8.79
N SER A 243 -45.66 15.98 8.05
CA SER A 243 -46.72 16.98 7.83
C SER A 243 -48.09 16.42 8.16
N ALA A 244 -48.95 17.24 8.77
CA ALA A 244 -50.33 16.92 9.10
C ALA A 244 -51.29 18.00 8.57
N PHE A 245 -52.34 17.59 7.85
CA PHE A 245 -53.32 18.47 7.21
C PHE A 245 -54.52 18.71 8.12
N ILE A 246 -54.25 19.34 9.27
CA ILE A 246 -55.24 19.57 10.32
C ILE A 246 -56.35 20.50 9.80
N THR A 247 -57.55 19.96 9.71
CA THR A 247 -58.74 20.64 9.22
C THR A 247 -59.37 21.46 10.36
N PHE A 248 -59.56 22.75 10.13
CA PHE A 248 -60.24 23.65 11.07
C PHE A 248 -61.59 24.09 10.50
N ILE A 249 -62.54 24.38 11.39
CA ILE A 249 -63.79 25.04 10.99
C ILE A 249 -63.46 26.38 10.32
N VAL A 250 -64.26 26.78 9.33
CA VAL A 250 -64.04 28.00 8.54
C VAL A 250 -63.90 29.21 9.46
N ASN A 251 -62.82 29.99 9.25
CA ASN A 251 -62.46 31.18 10.00
C ASN A 251 -62.22 30.98 11.53
N ARG A 252 -62.03 29.73 11.98
CA ARG A 252 -61.74 29.34 13.37
C ARG A 252 -60.30 28.84 13.57
N THR A 253 -59.86 28.87 14.83
CA THR A 253 -58.51 28.51 15.30
C THR A 253 -58.51 27.42 16.38
N GLU A 254 -59.69 27.06 16.87
CA GLU A 254 -59.92 25.97 17.82
C GLU A 254 -59.73 24.62 17.13
N LEU A 255 -58.95 23.72 17.74
CA LEU A 255 -58.76 22.36 17.27
C LEU A 255 -59.90 21.47 17.77
N GLU A 256 -60.61 20.85 16.83
CA GLU A 256 -61.61 19.83 17.10
C GLU A 256 -61.03 18.46 16.68
N PRO A 257 -60.55 17.61 17.61
CA PRO A 257 -59.81 16.39 17.25
C PRO A 257 -60.59 15.39 16.40
N ASP A 258 -61.91 15.34 16.56
CA ASP A 258 -62.82 14.44 15.83
C ASP A 258 -63.41 15.06 14.55
N TYR A 259 -63.01 16.28 14.18
CA TYR A 259 -63.55 16.97 13.00
C TYR A 259 -62.91 16.46 11.70
N MET A 260 -63.75 15.99 10.77
CA MET A 260 -63.35 15.52 9.44
C MET A 260 -62.25 14.46 9.51
N ILE A 261 -61.07 14.73 8.94
CA ILE A 261 -59.92 13.80 8.89
C ILE A 261 -58.92 14.00 10.04
N ASN A 262 -59.18 14.92 10.98
CA ASN A 262 -58.29 15.20 12.11
C ASN A 262 -57.87 13.95 12.90
N PRO A 263 -58.72 12.93 13.15
CA PRO A 263 -58.29 11.70 13.83
C PRO A 263 -57.18 10.92 13.11
N GLN A 264 -57.06 11.08 11.79
CA GLN A 264 -56.03 10.44 10.97
C GLN A 264 -54.77 11.32 10.90
N GLU A 265 -54.94 12.62 10.69
CA GLU A 265 -53.84 13.57 10.57
C GLU A 265 -53.10 13.79 11.91
N LEU A 266 -53.84 13.93 13.01
CA LEU A 266 -53.26 14.00 14.36
C LEU A 266 -52.49 12.71 14.72
N ARG A 267 -52.96 11.56 14.23
CA ARG A 267 -52.30 10.27 14.49
C ARG A 267 -50.91 10.17 13.85
N LYS A 268 -50.63 10.92 12.77
CA LYS A 268 -49.26 11.03 12.22
C LYS A 268 -48.30 11.59 13.27
N ILE A 269 -48.66 12.74 13.86
CA ILE A 269 -47.91 13.39 14.93
C ILE A 269 -47.77 12.46 16.15
N TYR A 270 -48.88 11.86 16.58
CA TYR A 270 -48.89 10.97 17.74
C TYR A 270 -48.00 9.75 17.56
N ASN A 271 -48.02 9.12 16.37
CA ASN A 271 -47.20 7.95 16.08
C ASN A 271 -45.70 8.30 16.12
N SER A 272 -45.29 9.45 15.60
CA SER A 272 -43.89 9.90 15.69
C SER A 272 -43.44 10.16 17.12
N ILE A 273 -44.29 10.78 17.96
CA ILE A 273 -44.00 11.00 19.38
C ILE A 273 -43.97 9.67 20.14
N GLN A 274 -44.92 8.78 19.87
CA GLN A 274 -45.04 7.50 20.57
C GLN A 274 -43.89 6.56 20.22
N TYR A 275 -43.48 6.50 18.95
CA TYR A 275 -42.30 5.74 18.51
C TYR A 275 -41.05 6.07 19.34
N VAL A 276 -40.81 7.36 19.61
CA VAL A 276 -39.68 7.79 20.43
C VAL A 276 -39.94 7.54 21.92
N LYS A 277 -41.17 7.69 22.43
CA LYS A 277 -41.50 7.36 23.83
C LYS A 277 -41.43 5.86 24.15
N ASP A 278 -41.63 4.99 23.17
CA ASP A 278 -41.53 3.53 23.31
C ASP A 278 -40.07 3.02 23.23
N ASP A 279 -39.15 3.83 22.68
CA ASP A 279 -37.72 3.56 22.69
C ASP A 279 -37.10 3.91 24.05
N LYS A 280 -36.76 2.85 24.80
CA LYS A 280 -36.16 2.88 26.15
C LYS A 280 -34.87 3.70 26.24
N ASP A 281 -34.18 3.82 25.11
CA ASP A 281 -32.87 4.45 24.98
C ASP A 281 -32.97 5.87 24.39
N ALA A 282 -34.18 6.36 24.08
CA ALA A 282 -34.41 7.69 23.54
C ALA A 282 -35.06 8.61 24.58
N THR A 283 -34.85 9.92 24.43
CA THR A 283 -35.56 10.95 25.21
C THR A 283 -35.86 12.14 24.31
N ILE A 284 -37.15 12.46 24.16
CA ILE A 284 -37.60 13.63 23.40
C ILE A 284 -37.06 14.90 24.06
N THR A 285 -36.26 15.66 23.32
CA THR A 285 -35.67 16.93 23.73
C THR A 285 -36.50 18.11 23.23
N HIS A 286 -37.07 18.00 22.03
CA HIS A 286 -37.85 19.06 21.41
C HIS A 286 -38.98 18.52 20.53
N VAL A 287 -40.08 19.27 20.45
CA VAL A 287 -41.12 19.10 19.45
C VAL A 287 -41.43 20.46 18.86
N HIS A 288 -41.05 20.69 17.61
CA HIS A 288 -41.42 21.90 16.87
C HIS A 288 -42.63 21.65 15.99
N ILE A 289 -43.54 22.61 15.91
CA ILE A 289 -44.67 22.58 14.97
C ILE A 289 -44.72 23.91 14.21
N LYS A 290 -44.57 23.88 12.88
CA LYS A 290 -44.76 25.03 12.00
C LYS A 290 -46.07 24.88 11.23
N GLY A 291 -47.03 25.77 11.45
CA GLY A 291 -48.29 25.78 10.71
C GLY A 291 -48.31 26.82 9.59
N PHE A 292 -48.99 26.46 8.50
CA PHE A 292 -49.07 27.23 7.28
C PHE A 292 -50.52 27.56 6.95
N ALA A 293 -50.74 28.65 6.22
CA ALA A 293 -52.01 28.92 5.56
C ALA A 293 -51.79 29.18 4.06
N SER A 294 -52.84 28.89 3.30
CA SER A 294 -52.90 29.16 1.87
C SER A 294 -52.85 30.67 1.59
N PRO A 295 -52.14 31.09 0.52
CA PRO A 295 -52.02 32.49 0.13
C PRO A 295 -53.32 32.99 -0.55
N GLU A 296 -54.39 33.16 0.23
CA GLU A 296 -55.71 33.57 -0.27
C GLU A 296 -56.38 34.59 0.66
N GLY A 297 -57.00 35.63 0.09
CA GLY A 297 -57.67 36.65 0.90
C GLY A 297 -56.69 37.55 1.67
N PRO A 298 -57.15 38.27 2.73
CA PRO A 298 -56.33 39.29 3.38
C PRO A 298 -55.22 38.69 4.26
N TYR A 299 -53.99 39.14 4.06
CA TYR A 299 -52.79 38.69 4.79
C TYR A 299 -52.96 38.72 6.32
N ASP A 300 -53.49 39.80 6.91
CA ASP A 300 -53.70 39.92 8.36
C ASP A 300 -54.62 38.82 8.92
N ASN A 301 -55.58 38.35 8.12
CA ASN A 301 -56.43 37.22 8.51
C ASN A 301 -55.65 35.90 8.46
N ASN A 302 -54.78 35.74 7.46
CA ASN A 302 -53.92 34.56 7.33
C ASN A 302 -52.88 34.49 8.46
N VAL A 303 -52.29 35.63 8.85
CA VAL A 303 -51.46 35.78 10.07
C VAL A 303 -52.22 35.29 11.31
N ARG A 304 -53.46 35.76 11.51
CA ARG A 304 -54.29 35.37 12.67
C ARG A 304 -54.61 33.88 12.66
N LEU A 305 -54.98 33.33 11.50
CA LEU A 305 -55.35 31.92 11.37
C LEU A 305 -54.14 31.00 11.54
N ALA A 306 -53.03 31.22 10.83
CA ALA A 306 -51.83 30.39 10.94
C ALA A 306 -51.29 30.39 12.38
N LYS A 307 -51.12 31.58 12.99
CA LYS A 307 -50.67 31.70 14.38
C LYS A 307 -51.60 31.00 15.37
N GLY A 308 -52.90 31.24 15.29
CA GLY A 308 -53.88 30.70 16.23
C GLY A 308 -54.04 29.18 16.12
N ARG A 309 -54.06 28.65 14.89
CA ARG A 309 -54.18 27.20 14.62
C ARG A 309 -52.97 26.44 15.12
N THR A 310 -51.76 26.94 14.83
CA THR A 310 -50.53 26.29 15.28
C THR A 310 -50.38 26.31 16.79
N GLU A 311 -50.70 27.43 17.45
CA GLU A 311 -50.66 27.51 18.92
C GLU A 311 -51.67 26.56 19.58
N THR A 312 -52.87 26.39 19.01
CA THR A 312 -53.83 25.40 19.55
C THR A 312 -53.34 23.97 19.35
N LEU A 313 -52.75 23.64 18.20
CA LEU A 313 -52.17 22.31 17.95
C LEU A 313 -50.95 22.03 18.86
N ARG A 314 -50.07 23.02 19.04
CA ARG A 314 -48.94 22.97 19.97
C ARG A 314 -49.41 22.68 21.40
N ARG A 315 -50.41 23.43 21.87
CA ARG A 315 -51.00 23.23 23.19
C ARG A 315 -51.61 21.84 23.35
N HIS A 316 -52.35 21.37 22.34
CA HIS A 316 -52.96 20.05 22.35
C HIS A 316 -51.91 18.93 22.45
N VAL A 317 -50.82 18.99 21.66
CA VAL A 317 -49.73 18.02 21.72
C VAL A 317 -48.99 18.07 23.06
N ARG A 318 -48.71 19.28 23.58
CA ARG A 318 -48.12 19.49 24.91
C ARG A 318 -48.98 18.83 26.01
N ASP A 319 -50.28 19.10 26.01
CA ASP A 319 -51.20 18.67 27.07
C ASP A 319 -51.46 17.17 27.03
N LEU A 320 -51.61 16.60 25.83
CA LEU A 320 -51.81 15.16 25.61
C LEU A 320 -50.65 14.30 26.14
N TYR A 321 -49.42 14.78 26.00
CA TYR A 321 -48.20 14.04 26.40
C TYR A 321 -47.56 14.56 27.70
N HIS A 322 -48.17 15.55 28.34
CA HIS A 322 -47.72 16.25 29.55
C HIS A 322 -46.29 16.80 29.45
N PHE A 323 -45.94 17.37 28.29
CA PHE A 323 -44.63 17.97 28.08
C PHE A 323 -44.48 19.32 28.81
N PRO A 324 -43.28 19.68 29.30
CA PRO A 324 -42.97 21.04 29.73
C PRO A 324 -43.18 22.05 28.59
N ASP A 325 -43.56 23.29 28.93
CA ASP A 325 -43.78 24.36 27.95
C ASP A 325 -42.54 24.69 27.09
N THR A 326 -41.35 24.37 27.57
CA THR A 326 -40.07 24.55 26.84
C THR A 326 -39.80 23.47 25.79
N VAL A 327 -40.48 22.32 25.85
CA VAL A 327 -40.26 21.19 24.93
C VAL A 327 -41.07 21.34 23.64
N VAL A 328 -42.33 21.81 23.73
CA VAL A 328 -43.21 21.93 22.55
C VAL A 328 -43.33 23.39 22.11
N THR A 329 -42.62 23.74 21.04
CA THR A 329 -42.62 25.10 20.46
C THR A 329 -43.40 25.16 19.15
N SER A 330 -43.70 26.37 18.69
CA SER A 330 -44.33 26.58 17.39
C SER A 330 -43.84 27.82 16.66
N SER A 331 -43.81 27.73 15.34
CA SER A 331 -43.71 28.88 14.43
C SER A 331 -44.88 28.88 13.45
N TYR A 332 -45.05 29.91 12.65
CA TYR A 332 -46.11 29.94 11.63
C TYR A 332 -45.64 30.68 10.39
N ASP A 333 -46.14 30.25 9.22
CA ASP A 333 -46.10 31.02 7.99
C ASP A 333 -47.51 31.51 7.66
N PRO A 334 -47.74 32.83 7.55
CA PRO A 334 -49.04 33.35 7.15
C PRO A 334 -49.45 32.87 5.76
N GLU A 335 -48.52 32.72 4.82
CA GLU A 335 -48.85 32.41 3.43
C GLU A 335 -47.77 31.53 2.79
N ASP A 336 -48.12 30.29 2.50
CA ASP A 336 -47.19 29.30 1.93
C ASP A 336 -46.96 29.49 0.43
N TRP A 337 -46.26 30.58 0.10
CA TRP A 337 -45.78 30.87 -1.24
C TRP A 337 -44.72 29.85 -1.71
N ALA A 338 -43.95 29.28 -0.80
CA ALA A 338 -42.94 28.27 -1.11
C ALA A 338 -43.58 26.94 -1.54
N GLY A 339 -44.56 26.43 -0.80
CA GLY A 339 -45.32 25.25 -1.20
C GLY A 339 -46.12 25.47 -2.48
N LEU A 340 -46.75 26.64 -2.67
CA LEU A 340 -47.38 26.97 -3.96
C LEU A 340 -46.38 26.87 -5.12
N ARG A 341 -45.17 27.43 -4.94
CA ARG A 341 -44.10 27.38 -5.93
C ARG A 341 -43.67 25.93 -6.24
N ASN A 342 -43.55 25.08 -5.22
CA ASN A 342 -43.20 23.67 -5.38
C ASN A 342 -44.30 22.92 -6.16
N TYR A 343 -45.58 23.08 -5.79
CA TYR A 343 -46.70 22.48 -6.55
C TYR A 343 -46.76 22.93 -8.02
N LEU A 344 -46.41 24.19 -8.31
CA LEU A 344 -46.34 24.71 -9.68
C LEU A 344 -45.14 24.17 -10.47
N THR A 345 -44.06 23.78 -9.80
CA THR A 345 -42.82 23.27 -10.42
C THR A 345 -42.82 21.75 -10.57
N ASP A 346 -43.24 21.02 -9.54
CA ASP A 346 -42.95 19.58 -9.39
C ASP A 346 -44.13 18.67 -9.77
N SER A 347 -45.38 19.11 -9.59
CA SER A 347 -46.58 18.33 -9.94
C SER A 347 -47.18 18.78 -11.26
N LEU A 348 -47.32 17.86 -12.22
CA LEU A 348 -48.01 18.10 -13.50
C LEU A 348 -49.49 17.66 -13.47
N ASP A 349 -49.99 17.19 -12.32
CA ASP A 349 -51.32 16.59 -12.18
C ASP A 349 -52.46 17.61 -12.29
N PHE A 350 -52.16 18.88 -12.03
CA PHE A 350 -53.10 19.99 -12.15
C PHE A 350 -52.99 20.66 -13.53
N PRO A 351 -54.11 20.82 -14.29
CA PRO A 351 -54.10 21.38 -15.65
C PRO A 351 -53.99 22.92 -15.63
N ILE A 352 -52.87 23.42 -15.11
CA ILE A 352 -52.53 24.84 -15.04
C ILE A 352 -51.76 25.21 -16.31
N GLU A 353 -52.28 26.17 -17.07
CA GLU A 353 -51.73 26.60 -18.36
C GLU A 353 -50.53 27.54 -18.17
N HIS A 354 -50.66 28.57 -17.33
CA HIS A 354 -49.67 29.66 -17.19
C HIS A 354 -48.70 29.45 -16.00
N ARG A 355 -48.20 28.22 -15.81
CA ARG A 355 -47.38 27.84 -14.64
C ARG A 355 -46.18 28.75 -14.42
N ARG A 356 -45.45 29.07 -15.50
CA ARG A 356 -44.22 29.86 -15.43
C ARG A 356 -44.52 31.30 -15.02
N GLU A 357 -45.53 31.91 -15.64
CA GLU A 357 -45.94 33.28 -15.39
C GLU A 357 -46.54 33.46 -13.98
N ILE A 358 -47.15 32.40 -13.42
CA ILE A 358 -47.59 32.38 -12.02
C ILE A 358 -46.38 32.25 -11.09
N ILE A 359 -45.39 31.39 -11.40
CA ILE A 359 -44.12 31.33 -10.65
C ILE A 359 -43.40 32.69 -10.67
N ASP A 360 -43.34 33.38 -11.80
CA ASP A 360 -42.73 34.72 -11.92
C ASP A 360 -43.45 35.77 -11.03
N ILE A 361 -44.75 35.60 -10.76
CA ILE A 361 -45.50 36.41 -9.78
C ILE A 361 -45.16 36.01 -8.34
N VAL A 362 -45.02 34.71 -8.06
CA VAL A 362 -44.66 34.17 -6.74
C VAL A 362 -43.26 34.61 -6.31
N ASP A 363 -42.27 34.46 -7.19
CA ASP A 363 -40.88 34.90 -6.98
C ASP A 363 -40.73 36.44 -7.09
N GLY A 364 -41.78 37.13 -7.57
CA GLY A 364 -41.79 38.57 -7.83
C GLY A 364 -41.91 39.46 -6.59
N PRO A 365 -41.57 40.76 -6.71
CA PRO A 365 -41.49 41.73 -5.61
C PRO A 365 -42.86 42.27 -5.13
N LEU A 366 -43.97 41.64 -5.53
CA LEU A 366 -45.30 42.04 -5.08
C LEU A 366 -45.50 41.70 -3.61
N GLY A 367 -46.14 42.60 -2.86
CA GLY A 367 -46.60 42.31 -1.51
C GLY A 367 -47.71 41.25 -1.49
N TYR A 368 -47.85 40.56 -0.36
CA TYR A 368 -48.76 39.43 -0.12
C TYR A 368 -50.14 39.51 -0.82
N ASP A 369 -51.04 40.40 -0.37
CA ASP A 369 -52.37 40.63 -0.98
C ASP A 369 -52.32 40.97 -2.49
N ALA A 370 -51.26 41.68 -2.92
CA ALA A 370 -51.12 42.10 -4.31
C ALA A 370 -50.74 40.92 -5.22
N ARG A 371 -49.98 39.95 -4.70
CA ARG A 371 -49.55 38.74 -5.40
C ARG A 371 -50.71 37.78 -5.67
N ASP A 372 -51.52 37.45 -4.65
CA ASP A 372 -52.75 36.64 -4.80
C ASP A 372 -53.69 37.28 -5.84
N ARG A 373 -53.97 38.58 -5.66
CA ARG A 373 -54.83 39.35 -6.57
C ARG A 373 -54.30 39.37 -8.01
N GLU A 374 -53.00 39.49 -8.22
CA GLU A 374 -52.39 39.50 -9.55
C GLU A 374 -52.61 38.17 -10.28
N ILE A 375 -52.36 37.03 -9.61
CA ILE A 375 -52.63 35.69 -10.16
C ILE A 375 -54.11 35.55 -10.50
N LYS A 376 -54.99 35.93 -9.56
CA LYS A 376 -56.45 35.84 -9.70
C LYS A 376 -57.03 36.69 -10.83
N VAL A 377 -56.47 37.88 -11.08
CA VAL A 377 -56.93 38.79 -12.14
C VAL A 377 -56.40 38.39 -13.51
N ARG A 378 -55.12 37.99 -13.63
CA ARG A 378 -54.50 37.64 -14.91
C ARG A 378 -54.83 36.23 -15.37
N PHE A 379 -54.92 35.28 -14.44
CA PHE A 379 -55.07 33.85 -14.74
C PHE A 379 -56.30 33.25 -14.03
N PRO A 380 -57.52 33.79 -14.23
CA PRO A 380 -58.70 33.41 -13.44
C PRO A 380 -59.12 31.93 -13.57
N LYS A 381 -58.78 31.27 -14.68
CA LYS A 381 -59.01 29.82 -14.88
C LYS A 381 -58.03 28.99 -14.05
N ASP A 382 -56.74 29.27 -14.17
CA ASP A 382 -55.68 28.59 -13.41
C ASP A 382 -55.83 28.85 -11.91
N TYR A 383 -56.15 30.08 -11.52
CA TYR A 383 -56.45 30.44 -10.14
C TYR A 383 -57.62 29.63 -9.56
N ALA A 384 -58.66 29.33 -10.34
CA ALA A 384 -59.78 28.50 -9.87
C ALA A 384 -59.34 27.04 -9.61
N ILE A 385 -58.36 26.53 -10.37
CA ILE A 385 -57.75 25.21 -10.13
C ILE A 385 -56.86 25.27 -8.89
N ILE A 386 -55.97 26.26 -8.80
CA ILE A 386 -55.08 26.49 -7.65
C ILE A 386 -55.90 26.57 -6.34
N LEU A 387 -56.95 27.39 -6.31
CA LEU A 387 -57.84 27.58 -5.17
C LEU A 387 -58.55 26.28 -4.72
N LYS A 388 -58.95 25.43 -5.69
CA LYS A 388 -59.74 24.23 -5.42
C LYS A 388 -58.87 23.01 -5.10
N GLU A 389 -57.76 22.85 -5.81
CA GLU A 389 -56.99 21.59 -5.84
C GLU A 389 -55.61 21.71 -5.16
N ILE A 390 -55.03 22.91 -5.03
CA ILE A 390 -53.69 23.13 -4.44
C ILE A 390 -53.78 23.81 -3.07
N TYR A 391 -54.47 24.94 -2.95
CA TYR A 391 -54.57 25.71 -1.69
C TYR A 391 -55.04 24.90 -0.47
N PRO A 392 -55.92 23.87 -0.57
CA PRO A 392 -56.22 23.01 0.57
C PRO A 392 -55.00 22.28 1.15
N TRP A 393 -54.01 21.93 0.33
CA TRP A 393 -52.78 21.26 0.78
C TRP A 393 -51.75 22.25 1.36
N LEU A 394 -51.80 23.52 0.98
CA LEU A 394 -50.98 24.58 1.59
C LEU A 394 -51.40 24.92 3.04
N ARG A 395 -52.47 24.30 3.55
CA ARG A 395 -52.96 24.42 4.93
C ARG A 395 -52.47 23.24 5.79
N HIS A 396 -51.15 23.05 5.83
CA HIS A 396 -50.51 21.98 6.60
C HIS A 396 -49.90 22.48 7.91
N SER A 397 -49.56 21.54 8.78
CA SER A 397 -48.73 21.73 9.96
C SER A 397 -47.58 20.74 9.89
N ASP A 398 -46.38 21.25 9.66
CA ASP A 398 -45.16 20.45 9.71
C ASP A 398 -44.72 20.32 11.15
N TYR A 399 -44.21 19.14 11.51
CA TYR A 399 -43.73 18.86 12.84
C TYR A 399 -42.37 18.16 12.79
N THR A 400 -41.54 18.45 13.77
CA THR A 400 -40.25 17.78 14.00
C THR A 400 -40.16 17.38 15.47
N VAL A 401 -39.93 16.09 15.72
CA VAL A 401 -39.64 15.52 17.04
C VAL A 401 -38.15 15.26 17.12
N GLU A 402 -37.43 16.07 17.89
CA GLU A 402 -36.01 15.86 18.19
C GLU A 402 -35.85 15.06 19.48
N TYR A 403 -34.87 14.17 19.50
CA TYR A 403 -34.59 13.31 20.63
C TYR A 403 -33.11 12.97 20.75
N ALA A 404 -32.65 12.87 21.99
CA ALA A 404 -31.32 12.37 22.32
C ALA A 404 -31.37 10.85 22.55
N ILE A 405 -30.38 10.13 22.05
CA ILE A 405 -30.08 8.76 22.49
C ILE A 405 -29.31 8.84 23.81
N LYS A 406 -29.60 7.92 24.74
CA LYS A 406 -28.87 7.80 26.01
C LYS A 406 -27.39 7.55 25.75
N THR A 407 -26.53 8.05 26.64
CA THR A 407 -25.13 7.62 26.66
C THR A 407 -25.03 6.18 27.17
N TYR A 408 -24.51 5.29 26.34
CA TYR A 408 -24.20 3.91 26.72
C TYR A 408 -22.99 3.87 27.64
N THR A 409 -23.09 3.15 28.76
CA THR A 409 -21.99 3.00 29.74
C THR A 409 -21.55 1.55 29.95
N ASP A 410 -22.37 0.57 29.56
CA ASP A 410 -21.97 -0.83 29.50
C ASP A 410 -21.53 -1.24 28.10
N ILE A 411 -20.43 -2.00 28.02
CA ILE A 411 -19.81 -2.40 26.76
C ILE A 411 -20.68 -3.35 25.94
N ASN A 412 -21.61 -4.08 26.56
CA ASN A 412 -22.53 -4.97 25.86
C ASN A 412 -23.71 -4.20 25.28
N GLU A 413 -24.14 -3.10 25.91
CA GLU A 413 -25.07 -2.16 25.27
C GLU A 413 -24.44 -1.51 24.03
N ILE A 414 -23.18 -1.05 24.12
CA ILE A 414 -22.44 -0.50 22.98
C ILE A 414 -22.35 -1.54 21.84
N ARG A 415 -21.98 -2.79 22.16
CA ARG A 415 -21.92 -3.87 21.17
C ARG A 415 -23.28 -4.18 20.55
N HIS A 416 -24.35 -4.21 21.35
CA HIS A 416 -25.70 -4.46 20.83
C HIS A 416 -26.19 -3.33 19.92
N ALA A 417 -25.91 -2.07 20.27
CA ALA A 417 -26.21 -0.92 19.42
C ALA A 417 -25.40 -0.98 18.12
N PHE A 418 -24.10 -1.31 18.17
CA PHE A 418 -23.27 -1.54 16.98
C PHE A 418 -23.81 -2.64 16.05
N GLU A 419 -24.38 -3.70 16.61
CA GLU A 419 -24.96 -4.81 15.82
C GLU A 419 -26.34 -4.50 15.23
N THR A 420 -27.07 -3.51 15.76
CA THR A 420 -28.49 -3.27 15.42
C THR A 420 -28.76 -1.93 14.73
N ASP A 421 -28.19 -0.83 15.24
CA ASP A 421 -28.22 0.51 14.64
C ASP A 421 -26.97 1.29 15.08
N PRO A 422 -25.84 1.18 14.36
CA PRO A 422 -24.60 1.89 14.67
C PRO A 422 -24.77 3.40 14.78
N THR A 423 -25.78 4.00 14.12
CA THR A 423 -26.04 5.44 14.15
C THR A 423 -26.58 5.94 15.51
N ARG A 424 -26.73 5.04 16.49
CA ARG A 424 -27.04 5.37 17.90
C ARG A 424 -25.79 5.61 18.75
N LEU A 425 -24.62 5.19 18.27
CA LEU A 425 -23.35 5.31 18.99
C LEU A 425 -22.70 6.67 18.74
N ARG A 426 -22.04 7.20 19.77
CA ARG A 426 -21.12 8.35 19.62
C ARG A 426 -19.82 7.88 18.99
N ASN A 427 -19.08 8.79 18.38
CA ASN A 427 -17.73 8.53 17.84
C ASN A 427 -16.79 7.86 18.88
N VAL A 428 -16.84 8.30 20.13
CA VAL A 428 -16.07 7.70 21.25
C VAL A 428 -16.52 6.29 21.64
N ASP A 429 -17.78 5.92 21.39
CA ASP A 429 -18.31 4.59 21.72
C ASP A 429 -17.77 3.54 20.72
N PHE A 430 -17.61 3.92 19.44
CA PHE A 430 -16.90 3.09 18.45
C PHE A 430 -15.44 2.84 18.86
N TYR A 431 -14.70 3.89 19.25
CA TYR A 431 -13.33 3.71 19.73
C TYR A 431 -13.27 2.80 20.96
N THR A 432 -14.17 2.99 21.93
CA THR A 432 -14.29 2.15 23.12
C THR A 432 -14.57 0.68 22.79
N LEU A 433 -15.44 0.42 21.80
CA LEU A 433 -15.72 -0.93 21.32
C LEU A 433 -14.51 -1.56 20.62
N ALA A 434 -13.80 -0.80 19.79
CA ALA A 434 -12.61 -1.27 19.09
C ALA A 434 -11.52 -1.75 20.06
N GLN A 435 -11.30 -1.05 21.17
CA GLN A 435 -10.35 -1.44 22.23
C GLN A 435 -10.67 -2.78 22.91
N THR A 436 -11.83 -3.39 22.66
CA THR A 436 -12.15 -4.75 23.15
C THR A 436 -11.61 -5.88 22.26
N PHE A 437 -11.09 -5.55 21.08
CA PHE A 437 -10.55 -6.49 20.10
C PHE A 437 -9.03 -6.35 19.96
N PRO A 438 -8.29 -7.41 19.56
CA PRO A 438 -6.88 -7.29 19.22
C PRO A 438 -6.66 -6.30 18.07
N GLU A 439 -5.65 -5.43 18.20
CA GLU A 439 -5.40 -4.36 17.23
C GLU A 439 -5.16 -4.90 15.81
N GLY A 440 -6.00 -4.50 14.86
CA GLY A 440 -5.96 -4.98 13.48
C GLY A 440 -6.56 -6.38 13.26
N SER A 441 -7.33 -6.93 14.20
CA SER A 441 -8.25 -8.03 13.91
C SER A 441 -9.37 -7.56 12.97
N ASP A 442 -10.07 -8.50 12.32
CA ASP A 442 -11.16 -8.12 11.41
C ASP A 442 -12.32 -7.42 12.15
N GLU A 443 -12.57 -7.77 13.41
CA GLU A 443 -13.51 -7.07 14.27
C GLU A 443 -13.04 -5.65 14.60
N TYR A 444 -11.76 -5.47 14.96
CA TYR A 444 -11.17 -4.16 15.24
C TYR A 444 -11.31 -3.21 14.04
N CYS A 445 -10.96 -3.70 12.84
CA CYS A 445 -11.05 -2.93 11.62
C CYS A 445 -12.51 -2.62 11.25
N LYS A 446 -13.41 -3.62 11.32
CA LYS A 446 -14.84 -3.43 11.04
C LYS A 446 -15.48 -2.35 11.92
N VAL A 447 -15.08 -2.24 13.19
CA VAL A 447 -15.58 -1.17 14.07
C VAL A 447 -15.20 0.21 13.53
N PHE A 448 -13.98 0.41 13.05
CA PHE A 448 -13.56 1.68 12.46
C PHE A 448 -14.15 1.94 11.06
N GLU A 449 -14.30 0.90 10.23
CA GLU A 449 -14.99 0.96 8.93
C GLU A 449 -16.42 1.50 9.13
N THR A 450 -17.21 0.90 10.02
CA THR A 450 -18.56 1.40 10.35
C THR A 450 -18.52 2.77 11.06
N ALA A 451 -17.49 3.07 11.85
CA ALA A 451 -17.38 4.36 12.51
C ALA A 451 -17.22 5.52 11.51
N VAL A 452 -16.46 5.34 10.42
CA VAL A 452 -16.32 6.35 9.36
C VAL A 452 -17.51 6.38 8.38
N GLU A 453 -18.35 5.34 8.34
CA GLU A 453 -19.67 5.42 7.67
C GLU A 453 -20.64 6.33 8.45
N VAL A 454 -20.64 6.25 9.80
CA VAL A 454 -21.52 7.05 10.66
C VAL A 454 -20.97 8.48 10.89
N TYR A 455 -19.66 8.63 11.02
CA TYR A 455 -18.96 9.90 11.25
C TYR A 455 -17.90 10.16 10.16
N PRO A 456 -18.32 10.41 8.91
CA PRO A 456 -17.41 10.46 7.76
C PRO A 456 -16.36 11.56 7.82
N ASP A 457 -16.58 12.61 8.61
CA ASP A 457 -15.70 13.76 8.75
C ASP A 457 -14.98 13.83 10.11
N ASP A 458 -15.10 12.81 10.98
CA ASP A 458 -14.35 12.75 12.24
C ASP A 458 -12.85 12.51 11.98
N PRO A 459 -11.94 13.41 12.40
CA PRO A 459 -10.52 13.28 12.06
C PRO A 459 -9.84 12.05 12.68
N MET A 460 -10.22 11.64 13.89
CA MET A 460 -9.52 10.57 14.61
C MET A 460 -10.06 9.19 14.23
N LEU A 461 -11.36 9.07 13.94
CA LEU A 461 -11.92 7.85 13.34
C LEU A 461 -11.30 7.60 11.96
N ASN A 462 -11.16 8.64 11.12
CA ASN A 462 -10.46 8.54 9.84
C ASN A 462 -8.96 8.19 10.00
N LEU A 463 -8.25 8.78 10.98
CA LEU A 463 -6.87 8.39 11.30
C LEU A 463 -6.75 6.91 11.64
N ASN A 464 -7.62 6.41 12.52
CA ASN A 464 -7.61 5.01 12.96
C ASN A 464 -7.97 4.04 11.83
N ALA A 465 -8.96 4.39 10.99
CA ALA A 465 -9.28 3.62 9.78
C ALA A 465 -8.07 3.54 8.84
N ALA A 466 -7.39 4.66 8.57
CA ALA A 466 -6.21 4.67 7.71
C ALA A 466 -5.05 3.81 8.23
N ASN A 467 -4.87 3.73 9.55
CA ASN A 467 -3.87 2.83 10.15
C ASN A 467 -4.21 1.35 9.88
N ASN A 468 -5.49 0.97 10.00
CA ASN A 468 -5.96 -0.38 9.66
C ASN A 468 -5.72 -0.70 8.17
N ASP A 469 -6.04 0.23 7.28
CA ASP A 469 -5.83 0.10 5.83
C ASP A 469 -4.33 -0.07 5.51
N MET A 470 -3.46 0.76 6.09
CA MET A 470 -2.00 0.63 5.93
C MET A 470 -1.45 -0.68 6.49
N LYS A 471 -2.03 -1.21 7.57
CA LYS A 471 -1.68 -2.51 8.17
C LYS A 471 -2.10 -3.67 7.25
N ARG A 472 -3.19 -3.51 6.50
CA ARG A 472 -3.69 -4.43 5.46
C ARG A 472 -3.08 -4.23 4.07
N GLY A 473 -2.25 -3.19 3.87
CA GLY A 473 -1.65 -2.85 2.57
C GLY A 473 -2.58 -2.12 1.60
N GLN A 474 -3.73 -1.65 2.07
CA GLN A 474 -4.76 -0.92 1.30
C GLN A 474 -4.39 0.58 1.22
N LEU A 475 -3.26 0.89 0.57
CA LEU A 475 -2.64 2.23 0.61
C LEU A 475 -3.50 3.35 0.02
N ASP A 476 -4.44 3.02 -0.89
CA ASP A 476 -5.32 4.01 -1.54
C ASP A 476 -6.52 4.37 -0.65
N GLU A 477 -7.08 3.41 0.08
CA GLU A 477 -8.10 3.66 1.12
C GLU A 477 -7.49 4.43 2.30
N ALA A 478 -6.29 4.03 2.72
CA ALA A 478 -5.52 4.76 3.73
C ALA A 478 -5.31 6.22 3.34
N GLN A 479 -5.02 6.50 2.06
CA GLN A 479 -4.89 7.87 1.58
C GLN A 479 -6.23 8.62 1.69
N SER A 480 -7.33 8.00 1.27
CA SER A 480 -8.68 8.60 1.29
C SER A 480 -9.11 8.98 2.71
N HIS A 481 -8.89 8.10 3.69
CA HIS A 481 -9.10 8.41 5.10
C HIS A 481 -8.13 9.48 5.63
N LEU A 482 -6.84 9.42 5.28
CA LEU A 482 -5.86 10.45 5.68
C LEU A 482 -6.10 11.84 5.06
N LEU A 483 -6.94 11.99 4.04
CA LEU A 483 -7.37 13.32 3.59
C LEU A 483 -8.30 14.00 4.62
N LYS A 484 -9.05 13.23 5.40
CA LYS A 484 -9.99 13.71 6.42
C LYS A 484 -9.42 13.74 7.84
N ALA A 485 -8.30 13.05 8.07
CA ALA A 485 -7.67 12.88 9.39
C ALA A 485 -7.11 14.16 10.09
N GLY A 486 -7.40 15.37 9.60
CA GLY A 486 -6.90 16.62 10.20
C GLY A 486 -5.38 16.77 10.16
N ASN A 487 -4.82 17.66 11.00
CA ASN A 487 -3.39 17.97 11.04
C ASN A 487 -2.80 17.83 12.46
N THR A 488 -3.14 16.75 13.16
CA THR A 488 -2.51 16.41 14.44
C THR A 488 -1.12 15.77 14.22
N PRO A 489 -0.26 15.65 15.25
CA PRO A 489 1.04 14.96 15.12
C PRO A 489 0.88 13.54 14.59
N GLU A 490 -0.10 12.78 15.09
CA GLU A 490 -0.41 11.42 14.69
C GLU A 490 -0.86 11.35 13.22
N ALA A 491 -1.65 12.33 12.77
CA ALA A 491 -2.06 12.43 11.38
C ALA A 491 -0.93 12.85 10.43
N HIS A 492 0.13 13.50 10.92
CA HIS A 492 1.36 13.71 10.15
C HIS A 492 2.22 12.44 10.12
N TYR A 493 2.35 11.75 11.24
CA TYR A 493 3.06 10.48 11.37
C TYR A 493 2.46 9.37 10.49
N ALA A 494 1.13 9.18 10.50
CA ALA A 494 0.45 8.21 9.64
C ALA A 494 0.64 8.50 8.14
N ARG A 495 0.63 9.79 7.74
CA ARG A 495 0.96 10.20 6.36
C ARG A 495 2.42 9.95 6.00
N ALA A 496 3.33 10.04 6.96
CA ALA A 496 4.74 9.72 6.77
C ALA A 496 4.94 8.22 6.51
N ILE A 497 4.24 7.36 7.27
CA ILE A 497 4.22 5.91 7.02
C ILE A 497 3.65 5.58 5.64
N LEU A 498 2.53 6.20 5.25
CA LEU A 498 1.93 5.98 3.93
C LEU A 498 2.90 6.37 2.79
N ALA A 499 3.56 7.52 2.91
CA ALA A 499 4.54 7.99 1.93
C ALA A 499 5.74 7.02 1.84
N ALA A 500 6.27 6.56 2.98
CA ALA A 500 7.37 5.59 3.01
C ALA A 500 6.97 4.22 2.43
N LYS A 501 5.75 3.72 2.70
CA LYS A 501 5.20 2.50 2.09
C LYS A 501 5.00 2.61 0.57
N ARG A 502 4.90 3.82 0.03
CA ARG A 502 4.86 4.12 -1.41
C ARG A 502 6.22 4.54 -1.99
N SER A 503 7.30 4.40 -1.22
CA SER A 503 8.66 4.82 -1.58
C SER A 503 8.84 6.32 -1.85
N ASP A 504 7.89 7.18 -1.45
CA ASP A 504 8.08 8.64 -1.41
C ASP A 504 8.79 9.03 -0.11
N TYR A 505 10.09 8.70 -0.08
CA TYR A 505 10.95 8.98 1.06
C TYR A 505 11.12 10.49 1.33
N THR A 506 10.92 11.34 0.32
CA THR A 506 11.03 12.80 0.47
C THR A 506 9.84 13.36 1.26
N GLU A 507 8.61 13.00 0.87
CA GLU A 507 7.42 13.39 1.62
C GLU A 507 7.38 12.69 2.99
N ALA A 508 7.83 11.44 3.09
CA ALA A 508 7.90 10.71 4.36
C ALA A 508 8.77 11.44 5.40
N VAL A 509 10.02 11.80 5.06
CA VAL A 509 10.91 12.54 5.96
C VAL A 509 10.33 13.91 6.34
N LYS A 510 9.71 14.62 5.38
CA LYS A 510 9.04 15.90 5.64
C LYS A 510 7.88 15.75 6.62
N ARG A 511 7.11 14.66 6.54
CA ARG A 511 5.96 14.40 7.42
C ARG A 511 6.37 13.90 8.81
N PHE A 512 7.39 13.05 8.92
CA PHE A 512 7.96 12.68 10.23
C PHE A 512 8.53 13.90 10.95
N LYS A 513 9.20 14.83 10.25
CA LYS A 513 9.64 16.10 10.86
C LYS A 513 8.47 16.93 11.37
N ALA A 514 7.40 17.08 10.59
CA ALA A 514 6.20 17.79 11.03
C ALA A 514 5.51 17.15 12.24
N ALA A 515 5.60 15.82 12.41
CA ALA A 515 5.14 15.13 13.62
C ALA A 515 6.08 15.37 14.82
N ALA A 516 7.41 15.29 14.60
CA ALA A 516 8.43 15.56 15.62
C ALA A 516 8.36 17.00 16.15
N ASP A 517 8.28 17.99 15.25
CA ASP A 517 8.14 19.43 15.58
C ASP A 517 6.85 19.71 16.39
N ALA A 518 5.84 18.86 16.23
CA ALA A 518 4.57 18.91 16.96
C ALA A 518 4.57 18.03 18.25
N GLY A 519 5.71 17.48 18.64
CA GLY A 519 5.91 16.78 19.93
C GLY A 519 5.87 15.25 19.87
N MET A 520 5.96 14.63 18.69
CA MET A 520 5.87 13.18 18.56
C MET A 520 7.24 12.48 18.60
N ASP A 521 7.46 11.68 19.64
CA ASP A 521 8.70 10.92 19.86
C ASP A 521 8.96 9.86 18.78
N GLY A 522 10.22 9.40 18.68
CA GLY A 522 10.63 8.29 17.81
C GLY A 522 10.76 8.60 16.31
N CYS A 523 10.26 9.75 15.86
CA CYS A 523 10.30 10.17 14.44
C CYS A 523 11.72 10.20 13.85
N ASP A 524 12.74 10.64 14.62
CA ASP A 524 14.13 10.69 14.15
C ASP A 524 14.69 9.29 13.79
N THR A 525 14.30 8.26 14.55
CA THR A 525 14.70 6.87 14.25
C THR A 525 14.12 6.40 12.92
N LEU A 526 12.86 6.73 12.65
CA LEU A 526 12.18 6.39 11.39
C LEU A 526 12.74 7.19 10.20
N ILE A 527 13.12 8.45 10.41
CA ILE A 527 13.84 9.26 9.41
C ILE A 527 15.19 8.63 9.06
N ASN A 528 15.94 8.12 10.04
CA ASN A 528 17.21 7.45 9.79
C ASN A 528 17.03 6.13 9.02
N GLN A 529 16.04 5.30 9.36
CA GLN A 529 15.69 4.08 8.60
C GLN A 529 15.28 4.38 7.16
N ILE A 530 14.55 5.49 6.91
CA ILE A 530 14.26 5.95 5.55
C ILE A 530 15.53 6.41 4.82
N GLY A 531 16.47 7.03 5.54
CA GLY A 531 17.80 7.35 5.02
C GLY A 531 18.53 6.11 4.52
N GLU A 532 18.59 5.07 5.35
CA GLU A 532 19.18 3.76 5.01
C GLU A 532 18.50 3.16 3.77
N LEU A 533 17.16 3.06 3.75
CA LEU A 533 16.37 2.60 2.60
C LEU A 533 16.64 3.37 1.31
N ASN A 534 16.79 4.70 1.39
CA ASN A 534 17.01 5.56 0.23
C ASN A 534 18.45 5.46 -0.32
N THR A 535 19.42 5.11 0.53
CA THR A 535 20.82 4.87 0.14
C THR A 535 21.14 3.41 -0.18
N TYR A 536 20.19 2.49 0.05
CA TYR A 536 20.38 1.07 -0.14
C TYR A 536 20.54 0.70 -1.62
N HIS A 537 21.64 0.01 -1.92
CA HIS A 537 21.92 -0.58 -3.22
C HIS A 537 22.38 -2.02 -3.01
N PRO A 538 21.82 -3.02 -3.72
CA PRO A 538 22.12 -4.43 -3.47
C PRO A 538 23.52 -4.87 -3.94
N VAL A 539 24.30 -3.95 -4.53
CA VAL A 539 25.64 -4.20 -5.09
C VAL A 539 26.59 -3.08 -4.68
N THR A 540 27.71 -3.44 -4.06
CA THR A 540 28.80 -2.54 -3.69
C THR A 540 30.10 -2.95 -4.38
N TYR A 541 30.68 -2.07 -5.19
CA TYR A 541 31.93 -2.36 -5.90
C TYR A 541 33.15 -2.26 -4.98
N LEU A 542 33.92 -3.35 -4.91
CA LEU A 542 35.12 -3.49 -4.07
C LEU A 542 36.41 -3.14 -4.80
N ILE A 543 36.38 -3.11 -6.13
CA ILE A 543 37.48 -2.70 -7.01
C ILE A 543 37.09 -1.45 -7.82
N LYS A 544 38.09 -0.61 -8.13
CA LYS A 544 37.91 0.54 -9.03
C LYS A 544 38.44 0.21 -10.42
N PRO A 545 37.67 0.42 -11.51
CA PRO A 545 38.20 0.29 -12.86
C PRO A 545 39.39 1.23 -13.11
N SER A 546 40.32 0.79 -13.95
CA SER A 546 41.37 1.67 -14.46
C SER A 546 40.74 2.72 -15.39
N SER A 547 41.09 3.99 -15.19
CA SER A 547 40.41 5.14 -15.82
C SER A 547 40.19 4.99 -17.33
N LYS A 548 38.97 5.32 -17.76
CA LYS A 548 38.59 5.51 -19.18
C LYS A 548 39.37 6.65 -19.82
#